data_AF-A0A1G8HGP2-F1
#
_entry.id   AF-A0A1G8HGP2-F1
#
_cell.length_a   1.000
_cell.length_b   1.000
_cell.length_c   1.000
_cell.angle_alpha   90.00
_cell.angle_beta   90.00
_cell.angle_gamma   90.00
#
_symmetry.space_group_name_H-M   'P 1'
#
loop_
_entity.id
_entity.type
_entity.pdbx_description
1 polymer ?
#
loop_
_entity_poly.entity_id
_entity_poly.type
_entity_poly.pdbx_seq_one_letter_code
_entity_poly.pdbx_strand_id
1 'polypeptide(L)'
;MVATDILGQAEHGPTSPGALISTSKELAESLEDEISRRLKSLSTADVAEASWRDNGSIILVDSLEEAVTEADKLTYEHVEVITDDPDSFLKKSIKLRRSVFRTRNKRSIRR
;
A
#
# COMPACT_ATOMS: atom_id res chain seq x y z
N MET A 1 9.07 5.09 1.35
CA MET A 1 8.94 3.71 0.85
C MET A 1 7.50 3.45 0.44
N VAL A 2 6.54 3.34 1.37
CA VAL A 2 5.11 3.12 1.03
C VAL A 2 4.56 4.10 -0.01
N ALA A 3 4.73 5.41 0.21
CA ALA A 3 4.31 6.42 -0.77
C ALA A 3 5.01 6.27 -2.13
N THR A 4 6.26 5.81 -2.15
CA THR A 4 7.03 5.59 -3.37
C THR A 4 6.52 4.40 -4.16
N ASP A 5 6.18 3.30 -3.48
CA ASP A 5 5.62 2.11 -4.13
C ASP A 5 4.21 2.40 -4.69
N ILE A 6 3.37 3.14 -3.94
CA ILE A 6 2.05 3.61 -4.41
C ILE A 6 2.18 4.52 -5.63
N LEU A 7 3.08 5.52 -5.57
CA LEU A 7 3.26 6.45 -6.68
C LEU A 7 3.85 5.75 -7.91
N GLY A 8 4.77 4.81 -7.73
CA GLY A 8 5.27 4.00 -8.85
C GLY A 8 4.16 3.24 -9.59
N GLN A 9 3.14 2.77 -8.86
CA GLN A 9 1.94 2.19 -9.49
C GLN A 9 1.06 3.25 -10.16
N ALA A 10 0.88 4.40 -9.50
CA ALA A 10 0.08 5.52 -10.01
C ALA A 10 0.64 6.11 -11.32
N GLU A 11 1.96 6.05 -11.51
CA GLU A 11 2.64 6.50 -12.73
C GLU A 11 2.32 5.63 -13.96
N HIS A 12 1.83 4.40 -13.78
CA HIS A 12 1.43 3.54 -14.91
C HIS A 12 0.17 4.05 -15.63
N GLY A 13 -0.66 4.87 -14.98
CA GLY A 13 -1.82 5.48 -15.62
C GLY A 13 -2.82 6.07 -14.62
N PRO A 14 -3.68 7.01 -15.07
CA PRO A 14 -4.60 7.74 -14.19
C PRO A 14 -5.70 6.85 -13.58
N THR A 15 -5.91 5.64 -14.09
CA THR A 15 -6.85 4.64 -13.56
C THR A 15 -6.16 3.58 -12.71
N SER A 16 -4.85 3.72 -12.44
CA SER A 16 -4.12 2.79 -11.58
C SER A 16 -4.66 2.87 -10.16
N PRO A 17 -5.05 1.74 -9.56
CA PRO A 17 -5.46 1.73 -8.16
C PRO A 17 -4.25 1.75 -7.22
N GLY A 18 -4.45 2.34 -6.04
CA GLY A 18 -3.47 2.29 -4.96
C GLY A 18 -4.16 2.33 -3.59
N ALA A 19 -3.76 1.45 -2.68
CA ALA A 19 -4.30 1.47 -1.32
C ALA A 19 -3.22 1.23 -0.28
N LEU A 20 -3.34 1.93 0.86
CA LEU A 20 -2.68 1.56 2.10
C LEU A 20 -3.70 0.91 3.03
N ILE A 21 -3.47 -0.35 3.41
CA ILE A 21 -4.17 -0.98 4.53
C ILE A 21 -3.19 -1.04 5.70
N SER A 22 -3.54 -0.46 6.85
CA SER A 22 -2.63 -0.40 8.00
C SER A 22 -3.36 -0.48 9.33
N THR A 23 -2.67 -1.03 10.34
CA THR A 23 -3.07 -0.92 11.75
C THR A 23 -2.46 0.30 12.45
N SER A 24 -1.57 1.05 11.79
CA SER A 24 -0.91 2.20 12.36
C SER A 24 -1.57 3.48 11.87
N LYS A 25 -2.25 4.17 12.78
CA LYS A 25 -2.87 5.48 12.51
C LYS A 25 -1.82 6.52 12.13
N GLU A 26 -0.69 6.53 12.82
CA GLU A 26 0.44 7.42 12.54
C GLU A 26 0.95 7.26 11.10
N LEU A 27 1.06 6.01 10.61
CA LEU A 27 1.46 5.75 9.23
C LEU A 27 0.41 6.25 8.24
N ALA A 28 -0.88 5.97 8.50
CA ALA A 28 -1.99 6.42 7.68
C ALA A 28 -2.03 7.95 7.54
N GLU A 29 -1.91 8.67 8.66
CA GLU A 29 -1.89 10.13 8.69
C GLU A 29 -0.65 10.70 7.99
N SER A 30 0.52 10.06 8.15
CA SER A 30 1.76 10.53 7.52
C SER A 30 1.85 10.27 6.00
N LEU A 31 0.98 9.39 5.46
CA LEU A 31 1.08 8.96 4.07
C LEU A 31 0.76 10.10 3.09
N GLU A 32 -0.30 10.86 3.36
CA GLU A 32 -0.74 11.95 2.47
C GLU A 32 0.34 13.04 2.34
N ASP A 33 0.99 13.39 3.45
CA ASP A 33 2.10 14.32 3.47
C ASP A 33 3.28 13.80 2.65
N GLU A 34 3.62 12.52 2.79
CA GLU A 34 4.73 11.92 2.03
C GLU A 34 4.41 11.84 0.53
N ILE A 35 3.18 11.46 0.16
CA ILE A 35 2.72 11.47 -1.23
C ILE A 35 2.83 12.88 -1.82
N SER A 36 2.32 13.88 -1.11
CA SER A 36 2.37 15.28 -1.52
C SER A 36 3.82 15.78 -1.68
N ARG A 37 4.73 15.37 -0.79
CA ARG A 37 6.17 15.69 -0.92
C ARG A 37 6.79 15.05 -2.16
N ARG A 38 6.45 13.79 -2.45
CA ARG A 38 7.04 13.02 -3.56
C ARG A 38 6.54 13.49 -4.91
N LEU A 39 5.24 13.81 -5.04
CA LEU A 39 4.64 14.33 -6.27
C LEU A 39 5.39 15.56 -6.79
N LYS A 40 5.86 16.45 -5.91
CA LYS A 40 6.64 17.65 -6.29
C LYS A 40 7.95 17.34 -7.04
N SER A 41 8.46 16.12 -6.94
CA SER A 41 9.72 15.70 -7.56
C SER A 41 9.55 14.81 -8.80
N LEU A 42 8.32 14.36 -9.09
CA LEU A 42 8.04 13.45 -10.19
C LEU A 42 7.77 14.23 -11.48
N SER A 43 8.38 13.80 -12.58
CA SER A 43 8.07 14.33 -13.92
C SER A 43 6.66 13.95 -14.39
N THR A 44 6.09 12.90 -13.80
CA THR A 44 4.79 12.28 -14.08
C THR A 44 3.73 12.67 -13.03
N ALA A 45 3.99 13.74 -12.26
CA ALA A 45 3.16 14.16 -11.12
C ALA A 45 1.67 14.28 -11.47
N ASP A 46 1.32 14.90 -12.61
CA ASP A 46 -0.07 15.11 -13.00
C ASP A 46 -0.84 13.78 -13.16
N VAL A 47 -0.19 12.74 -13.69
CA VAL A 47 -0.80 11.41 -13.88
C VAL A 47 -0.91 10.69 -12.53
N ALA A 48 0.17 10.70 -11.76
CA ALA A 48 0.23 10.03 -10.47
C ALA A 48 -0.72 10.67 -9.44
N GLU A 49 -0.85 12.00 -9.45
CA GLU A 49 -1.79 12.75 -8.61
C GLU A 49 -3.23 12.42 -8.98
N ALA A 50 -3.58 12.41 -10.28
CA ALA A 50 -4.92 12.03 -10.72
C ALA A 50 -5.28 10.60 -10.31
N SER A 51 -4.34 9.65 -10.51
CA SER A 51 -4.51 8.27 -10.07
C SER A 51 -4.71 8.16 -8.56
N TRP A 52 -3.88 8.84 -7.76
CA TRP A 52 -4.02 8.84 -6.29
C TRP A 52 -5.32 9.50 -5.83
N ARG A 53 -5.71 10.62 -6.42
CA ARG A 53 -6.95 11.33 -6.07
C ARG A 53 -8.18 10.49 -6.36
N ASP A 54 -8.22 9.83 -7.53
CA ASP A 54 -9.43 9.18 -8.02
C ASP A 54 -9.52 7.70 -7.62
N ASN A 55 -8.38 7.05 -7.38
CA ASN A 55 -8.29 5.60 -7.11
C ASN A 55 -7.42 5.25 -5.90
N GLY A 56 -6.92 6.26 -5.18
CA GLY A 56 -6.17 6.10 -3.94
C GLY A 56 -7.07 5.88 -2.74
N SER A 57 -6.66 5.02 -1.81
CA SER A 57 -7.40 4.80 -0.55
C SER A 57 -6.48 4.50 0.61
N ILE A 58 -6.90 4.92 1.81
CA ILE A 58 -6.25 4.58 3.07
C ILE A 58 -7.30 3.90 3.96
N ILE A 59 -7.01 2.67 4.37
CA ILE A 59 -7.91 1.84 5.16
C ILE A 59 -7.19 1.52 6.47
N LEU A 60 -7.66 2.15 7.54
CA LEU A 60 -7.21 1.87 8.89
C LEU A 60 -8.01 0.69 9.45
N VAL A 61 -7.32 -0.33 9.95
CA VAL A 61 -7.91 -1.56 10.50
C VAL A 61 -7.37 -1.83 11.89
N ASP A 62 -8.11 -2.54 12.72
CA ASP A 62 -7.72 -2.81 14.11
C ASP A 62 -6.81 -4.04 14.24
N SER A 63 -6.75 -4.89 13.20
CA SER A 63 -6.01 -6.15 13.25
C SER A 63 -5.45 -6.58 11.88
N LEU A 64 -4.50 -7.51 11.91
CA LEU A 64 -3.97 -8.14 10.69
C LEU A 64 -5.02 -9.01 9.98
N GLU A 65 -5.92 -9.61 10.73
CA GLU A 65 -7.05 -10.39 10.21
C GLU A 65 -8.00 -9.53 9.39
N GLU A 66 -8.32 -8.34 9.91
CA GLU A 66 -9.10 -7.36 9.19
C GLU A 66 -8.33 -6.81 7.99
N ALA A 67 -7.01 -6.57 8.11
CA ALA A 67 -6.18 -6.17 6.99
C ALA A 67 -6.22 -7.18 5.83
N VAL A 68 -6.17 -8.48 6.14
CA VAL A 68 -6.31 -9.56 5.15
C VAL A 68 -7.69 -9.57 4.52
N THR A 69 -8.74 -9.31 5.31
CA THR A 69 -10.12 -9.28 4.82
C THR A 69 -10.38 -8.11 3.87
N GLU A 70 -9.87 -6.92 4.21
CA GLU A 70 -9.97 -5.74 3.34
C GLU A 70 -9.13 -5.92 2.06
N ALA A 71 -7.94 -6.52 2.18
CA ALA A 71 -7.11 -6.83 1.01
C ALA A 71 -7.82 -7.81 0.05
N ASP A 72 -8.54 -8.81 0.56
CA ASP A 72 -9.32 -9.75 -0.26
C ASP A 72 -10.44 -9.05 -1.04
N LYS A 73 -11.15 -8.12 -0.39
CA LYS A 73 -12.25 -7.36 -1.00
C LYS A 73 -11.79 -6.49 -2.16
N LEU A 74 -10.60 -5.92 -2.07
CA LEU A 74 -10.06 -5.03 -3.10
C LEU A 74 -9.54 -5.80 -4.33
N THR A 75 -9.34 -7.11 -4.22
CA THR A 75 -8.93 -7.99 -5.34
C THR A 75 -7.71 -7.49 -6.12
N TYR A 76 -6.78 -6.78 -5.46
CA TYR A 76 -5.61 -6.23 -6.14
C TYR A 76 -4.68 -7.32 -6.65
N GLU A 77 -4.16 -7.14 -7.87
CA GLU A 77 -3.20 -8.07 -8.47
C GLU A 77 -1.86 -8.07 -7.73
N HIS A 78 -1.46 -6.91 -7.19
CA HIS A 78 -0.23 -6.73 -6.43
C HIS A 78 -0.53 -6.31 -4.99
N VAL A 79 0.01 -7.05 -4.02
CA VAL A 79 -0.09 -6.72 -2.59
C VAL A 79 1.30 -6.73 -1.97
N GLU A 80 1.73 -5.57 -1.46
CA GLU A 80 2.94 -5.47 -0.66
C GLU A 80 2.60 -5.48 0.83
N VAL A 81 3.34 -6.29 1.59
CA VAL A 81 3.11 -6.47 3.02
C VAL A 81 4.36 -6.07 3.78
N ILE A 82 4.23 -5.03 4.59
CA ILE A 82 5.30 -4.50 5.43
C ILE A 82 4.97 -4.81 6.90
N THR A 83 5.55 -5.90 7.40
CA THR A 83 5.30 -6.41 8.75
C THR A 83 6.60 -6.81 9.45
N ASP A 84 6.59 -6.82 10.78
CA ASP A 84 7.69 -7.35 11.59
C ASP A 84 7.70 -8.89 11.64
N ASP A 85 6.56 -9.52 11.34
CA ASP A 85 6.40 -10.98 11.34
C ASP A 85 5.75 -11.44 10.02
N PRO A 86 6.55 -11.65 8.96
CA PRO A 86 6.06 -12.06 7.65
C PRO A 86 5.51 -13.48 7.64
N ASP A 87 6.02 -14.38 8.48
CA ASP A 87 5.57 -15.79 8.54
C ASP A 87 4.17 -15.90 9.13
N SER A 88 3.87 -15.11 10.17
CA SER A 88 2.53 -15.01 10.74
C SER A 88 1.52 -14.44 9.74
N PHE A 89 1.92 -13.41 8.98
CA PHE A 89 1.06 -12.88 7.92
C PHE A 89 0.81 -13.90 6.82
N LEU A 90 1.86 -14.57 6.33
CA LEU A 90 1.74 -15.57 5.26
C LEU A 90 0.78 -16.70 5.64
N LYS A 91 0.85 -17.19 6.89
CA LYS A 91 -0.09 -18.21 7.40
C LYS A 91 -1.54 -17.74 7.36
N LYS A 92 -1.80 -16.45 7.64
CA LYS A 92 -3.15 -15.84 7.58
C LYS A 92 -3.58 -15.53 6.15
N SER A 93 -2.64 -15.21 5.26
CA SER A 93 -2.89 -14.78 3.88
C SER A 93 -3.02 -15.92 2.86
N ILE A 94 -2.78 -17.18 3.23
CA ILE A 94 -3.02 -18.37 2.37
C ILE A 94 -4.47 -18.44 1.82
N LYS A 95 -5.41 -17.68 2.39
CA LYS A 95 -6.77 -17.50 1.84
C LYS A 95 -6.84 -16.61 0.59
N LEU A 96 -5.88 -15.71 0.37
CA LEU A 96 -5.86 -14.77 -0.75
C LEU A 96 -5.37 -15.47 -2.02
N ARG A 97 -6.30 -16.01 -2.83
CA ARG A 97 -6.00 -16.93 -3.94
C ARG A 97 -5.58 -16.26 -5.26
N ARG A 98 -5.52 -14.93 -5.36
CA ARG A 98 -5.30 -14.21 -6.64
C ARG A 98 -4.24 -13.10 -6.63
N SER A 99 -3.60 -12.82 -5.50
CA SER A 99 -2.66 -11.69 -5.37
C SER A 99 -1.21 -12.17 -5.28
N VAL A 100 -0.29 -11.44 -5.92
CA VAL A 100 1.16 -11.64 -5.75
C VAL A 100 1.61 -10.91 -4.50
N PHE A 101 2.04 -11.67 -3.48
CA PHE A 101 2.52 -11.11 -2.21
C PHE A 101 4.02 -10.84 -2.26
N ARG A 102 4.41 -9.59 -2.03
CA ARG A 102 5.79 -9.23 -1.72
C ARG A 102 5.89 -8.85 -0.26
N THR A 103 6.57 -9.65 0.55
CA THR A 103 6.81 -9.33 1.96
C THR A 103 8.14 -8.58 2.10
N ARG A 104 8.15 -7.48 2.85
CA ARG A 104 9.39 -6.82 3.29
C ARG A 104 9.39 -6.72 4.81
N ASN A 105 10.49 -7.15 5.45
CA ASN A 105 10.63 -7.08 6.90
C ASN A 105 10.89 -5.64 7.34
N LYS A 106 10.05 -5.08 8.21
CA LYS A 106 10.21 -3.72 8.77
C LYS A 106 11.61 -3.46 9.36
N ARG A 107 12.24 -4.45 9.99
CA ARG A 107 13.60 -4.33 10.54
C ARG A 107 14.67 -4.21 9.46
N SER A 108 14.43 -4.78 8.28
CA SER A 108 15.34 -4.68 7.14
C SER A 108 15.23 -3.34 6.39
N ILE A 109 14.13 -2.60 6.59
CA ILE A 109 13.83 -1.35 5.89
C ILE A 109 14.45 -0.13 6.60
N ARG A 110 14.79 -0.24 7.89
CA ARG A 110 15.43 0.83 8.67
C ARG A 110 16.95 0.99 8.42
N ARG A 111 17.46 0.60 7.26
CA ARG A 111 18.87 0.81 6.86
C ARG A 111 18.99 1.84 5.76
#